data_AF-A0A0C3AWL2-F1
#
_entry.id   AF-A0A0C3AWL2-F1
#
_cell.length_a   1.000
_cell.length_b   1.000
_cell.length_c   1.000
_cell.angle_alpha   90.00
_cell.angle_beta   90.00
_cell.angle_gamma   90.00
#
_symmetry.space_group_name_H-M   'P 1'
#
loop_
_entity.id
_entity.type
_entity.pdbx_description
1 polymer ?
#
loop_
_entity_poly.entity_id
_entity_poly.type
_entity_poly.pdbx_seq_one_letter_code
_entity_poly.pdbx_strand_id
1 'polypeptide(L)'
;ALDHLEGLIVARMFELTKMNMSQTGYKMRKHISKALQSHSQAIQSALERYNSAARLLPTPRHQLDWKEVVEYVFLTDFNLLRDAHQDISNCPWATPAGRLAMDLYFKIA
;
A
#
# COMPACT_ATOMS: atom_id res chain seq x y z
N ALA A 1 -8.77 0.10 16.97
CA ALA A 1 -9.26 1.17 16.07
C ALA A 1 -8.11 1.74 15.26
N LEU A 2 -7.00 2.11 15.91
CA LEU A 2 -5.76 2.50 15.24
C LEU A 2 -5.17 1.37 14.36
N ASP A 3 -5.01 0.16 14.89
CA ASP A 3 -4.48 -1.00 14.13
C ASP A 3 -5.30 -1.31 12.86
N HIS A 4 -6.61 -1.06 12.92
CA HIS A 4 -7.50 -1.23 11.75
C HIS A 4 -7.26 -0.15 10.69
N LEU A 5 -7.04 1.10 11.12
CA LEU A 5 -6.67 2.20 10.23
C LEU A 5 -5.31 1.93 9.58
N GLU A 6 -4.32 1.48 10.35
CA GLU A 6 -2.99 1.11 9.87
C GLU A 6 -3.05 -0.04 8.84
N GLY A 7 -3.82 -1.10 9.13
CA GLY A 7 -4.00 -2.21 8.20
C GLY A 7 -4.61 -1.80 6.86
N LEU A 8 -5.58 -0.88 6.86
CA LEU A 8 -6.20 -0.35 5.64
C LEU A 8 -5.23 0.53 4.84
N ILE A 9 -4.40 1.30 5.53
CA ILE A 9 -3.34 2.11 4.91
C ILE A 9 -2.35 1.21 4.18
N VAL A 10 -1.84 0.17 4.87
CA VAL A 10 -0.90 -0.80 4.30
C VAL A 10 -1.51 -1.54 3.10
N ALA A 11 -2.79 -1.93 3.19
CA ALA A 11 -3.48 -2.58 2.06
C ALA A 11 -3.54 -1.67 0.82
N ARG A 12 -3.86 -0.38 1.01
CA ARG A 12 -3.90 0.61 -0.07
C ARG A 12 -2.52 0.83 -0.71
N MET A 13 -1.44 0.81 0.08
CA MET A 13 -0.06 0.91 -0.41
C MET A 13 0.26 -0.22 -1.40
N PHE A 14 -0.02 -1.47 -1.02
CA PHE A 14 0.19 -2.62 -1.92
C PHE A 14 -0.61 -2.53 -3.23
N GLU A 15 -1.82 -1.97 -3.20
CA GLU A 15 -2.63 -1.76 -4.39
C GLU A 15 -2.03 -0.71 -5.33
N LEU A 16 -1.50 0.39 -4.78
CA LEU A 16 -0.79 1.42 -5.57
C LEU A 16 0.46 0.84 -6.22
N THR A 17 1.25 0.04 -5.49
CA THR A 17 2.41 -0.66 -6.06
C THR A 17 2.01 -1.54 -7.24
N LYS A 18 0.95 -2.35 -7.07
CA LYS A 18 0.43 -3.21 -8.15
C LYS A 18 -0.05 -2.41 -9.36
N MET A 19 -0.64 -1.23 -9.16
CA MET A 19 -1.09 -0.37 -10.27
C MET A 19 0.08 0.12 -11.13
N ASN A 20 1.24 0.37 -10.51
CA ASN A 20 2.44 0.90 -11.14
C ASN A 20 3.35 -0.18 -11.77
N MET A 21 3.02 -1.48 -11.64
CA MET A 21 3.79 -2.56 -12.27
C MET A 21 3.60 -2.59 -13.79
N SER A 22 4.71 -2.81 -14.52
CA SER A 22 4.68 -3.10 -15.95
C SER A 22 3.89 -4.40 -16.22
N GLN A 23 3.36 -4.57 -17.45
CA GLN A 23 2.50 -5.69 -17.86
C GLN A 23 1.12 -5.79 -17.18
N THR A 24 0.70 -4.78 -16.39
CA THR A 24 -0.68 -4.73 -15.87
C THR A 24 -1.66 -4.40 -17.00
N GLY A 25 -2.40 -5.39 -17.51
CA GLY A 25 -3.40 -5.18 -18.56
C GLY A 25 -4.52 -4.20 -18.15
N TYR A 26 -5.16 -3.54 -19.12
CA TYR A 26 -6.18 -2.49 -18.87
C TYR A 26 -7.31 -2.95 -17.93
N LYS A 27 -7.80 -4.18 -18.10
CA LYS A 27 -8.84 -4.77 -17.24
C LYS A 27 -8.37 -4.88 -15.79
N MET A 28 -7.14 -5.33 -15.57
CA MET A 28 -6.54 -5.43 -14.23
C MET A 28 -6.38 -4.05 -13.59
N ARG A 29 -5.89 -3.05 -14.34
CA ARG A 29 -5.81 -1.66 -13.84
C ARG A 29 -7.18 -1.14 -13.39
N LYS A 30 -8.24 -1.40 -14.16
CA LYS A 30 -9.61 -1.00 -13.78
C LYS A 30 -10.08 -1.65 -12.47
N HIS A 31 -9.71 -2.91 -12.23
CA HIS A 31 -10.01 -3.58 -10.95
C HIS A 31 -9.22 -2.96 -9.80
N ILE A 32 -7.93 -2.70 -9.99
CA ILE A 32 -7.07 -2.05 -8.99
C ILE A 32 -7.60 -0.64 -8.66
N SER A 33 -7.99 0.15 -9.67
CA SER A 33 -8.57 1.49 -9.44
C SER A 33 -9.88 1.44 -8.62
N LYS A 34 -10.73 0.44 -8.86
CA LYS A 34 -11.95 0.25 -8.06
C LYS A 34 -11.62 -0.16 -6.62
N ALA A 35 -10.64 -1.04 -6.44
CA ALA A 35 -10.19 -1.46 -5.11
C ALA A 35 -9.62 -0.26 -4.33
N LEU A 36 -8.76 0.54 -4.96
CA LEU A 36 -8.21 1.77 -4.39
C LEU A 36 -9.30 2.77 -3.96
N GLN A 37 -10.35 2.93 -4.77
CA GLN A 37 -11.48 3.80 -4.43
C GLN A 37 -12.24 3.27 -3.20
N SER A 38 -12.53 1.97 -3.17
CA SER A 38 -13.22 1.32 -2.06
C SER A 38 -12.40 1.39 -0.76
N HIS A 39 -11.09 1.16 -0.83
CA HIS A 39 -10.21 1.27 0.32
C HIS A 39 -10.04 2.72 0.79
N SER A 40 -10.01 3.71 -0.12
CA SER A 40 -9.99 5.11 0.30
C SER A 40 -11.22 5.48 1.13
N GLN A 41 -12.40 4.96 0.78
CA GLN A 41 -13.62 5.16 1.56
C GLN A 41 -13.52 4.44 2.92
N ALA A 42 -13.00 3.22 2.95
CA ALA A 42 -12.80 2.47 4.18
C ALA A 42 -11.85 3.19 5.16
N ILE A 43 -10.74 3.76 4.67
CA ILE A 43 -9.80 4.54 5.49
C ILE A 43 -10.49 5.80 6.04
N GLN A 44 -11.29 6.51 5.24
CA GLN A 44 -12.04 7.67 5.71
C GLN A 44 -13.00 7.30 6.86
N SER A 45 -13.78 6.23 6.70
CA SER A 45 -14.68 5.76 7.77
C SER A 45 -13.91 5.27 9.01
N ALA A 46 -12.76 4.60 8.84
CA ALA A 46 -11.92 4.17 9.95
C ALA A 46 -11.30 5.37 10.69
N LEU A 47 -10.90 6.42 9.97
CA LEU A 47 -10.38 7.67 10.53
C LEU A 47 -11.44 8.42 11.32
N GLU A 48 -12.67 8.52 10.80
CA GLU A 48 -13.80 9.10 11.55
C GLU A 48 -14.06 8.34 12.86
N ARG A 49 -14.01 7.01 12.80
CA ARG A 49 -14.18 6.15 13.99
C ARG A 49 -13.04 6.30 14.99
N TYR A 50 -11.81 6.48 14.51
CA TYR A 50 -10.67 6.78 15.37
C TYR A 50 -10.82 8.15 16.03
N ASN A 51 -11.14 9.19 15.25
CA ASN A 51 -11.30 10.56 15.75
C ASN A 51 -12.49 10.73 16.70
N SER A 52 -13.57 9.97 16.52
CA SER A 52 -14.68 9.94 17.48
C SER A 52 -14.25 9.29 18.79
N ALA A 53 -13.56 8.14 18.74
CA ALA A 53 -13.03 7.49 19.93
C ALA A 53 -11.97 8.34 20.66
N ALA A 54 -11.10 9.03 19.91
CA ALA A 54 -10.07 9.91 20.44
C ALA A 54 -10.63 11.10 21.23
N ARG A 55 -11.81 11.61 20.84
CA ARG A 55 -12.54 12.69 21.52
C ARG A 55 -13.18 12.26 22.84
N LEU A 56 -13.57 11.00 22.95
CA LEU A 56 -14.23 10.46 24.15
C LEU A 56 -13.24 10.08 25.25
N LEU A 57 -11.94 10.13 24.99
CA LEU A 57 -10.92 9.80 25.99
C LEU A 57 -10.78 10.91 27.04
N PRO A 58 -10.47 10.56 28.31
CA PRO A 58 -10.29 11.54 29.39
C PRO A 58 -9.18 12.55 29.12
N THR A 59 -8.17 12.14 28.37
CA THR A 59 -7.17 13.01 27.77
C THR A 59 -7.46 13.07 26.27
N PRO A 60 -7.87 14.22 25.73
CA PRO A 60 -8.10 14.37 24.30
C PRO A 60 -6.84 13.96 23.53
N ARG A 61 -6.94 12.90 22.72
CA ARG A 61 -5.85 12.51 21.82
C ARG A 61 -5.88 13.37 20.56
N HIS A 62 -4.72 13.54 19.94
CA HIS A 62 -4.60 14.23 18.66
C HIS A 62 -5.49 13.56 17.60
N GLN A 63 -6.32 14.37 16.94
CA GLN A 63 -7.18 13.93 15.85
C GLN A 63 -6.36 13.95 14.56
N LEU A 64 -6.49 12.91 13.75
CA LEU A 64 -5.79 12.80 12.48
C LEU A 64 -6.63 13.45 11.39
N ASP A 65 -6.03 14.34 10.59
CA ASP A 65 -6.66 14.82 9.36
C ASP A 65 -6.43 13.83 8.21
N TRP A 66 -7.36 13.81 7.25
CA TRP A 66 -7.24 12.98 6.05
C TRP A 66 -5.97 13.33 5.25
N LYS A 67 -5.62 14.63 5.14
CA LYS A 67 -4.42 15.04 4.41
C LYS A 67 -3.16 14.51 5.05
N GLU A 68 -3.08 14.59 6.38
CA GLU A 68 -1.96 14.05 7.14
C GLU A 68 -1.84 12.54 6.90
N VAL A 69 -2.95 11.79 6.97
CA VAL A 69 -2.93 10.35 6.70
C VAL A 69 -2.43 10.05 5.29
N VAL A 70 -2.95 10.73 4.26
CA VAL A 70 -2.51 10.50 2.88
C VAL A 70 -1.04 10.85 2.67
N GLU A 71 -0.57 11.94 3.28
CA GLU A 71 0.82 12.37 3.22
C GLU A 71 1.75 11.40 3.95
N TYR A 72 1.35 10.90 5.12
CA TYR A 72 2.06 9.83 5.83
C TYR A 72 2.09 8.53 5.04
N VAL A 73 0.99 8.11 4.40
CA VAL A 73 0.94 6.92 3.53
C VAL A 73 1.94 7.09 2.37
N PHE A 74 1.98 8.27 1.76
CA PHE A 74 2.90 8.55 0.67
C PHE A 74 4.37 8.53 1.13
N LEU A 75 4.70 9.17 2.25
CA LEU A 75 6.06 9.17 2.80
C LEU A 75 6.49 7.77 3.30
N THR A 76 5.58 7.01 3.90
CA THR A 76 5.84 5.62 4.29
C THR A 76 5.93 4.69 3.09
N ASP A 77 5.27 4.93 1.96
CA ASP A 77 5.49 4.16 0.73
C ASP A 77 6.96 4.26 0.30
N PHE A 78 7.56 5.45 0.38
CA PHE A 78 8.97 5.64 0.05
C PHE A 78 9.94 5.06 1.10
N ASN A 79 9.62 5.15 2.40
CA ASN A 79 10.49 4.62 3.46
C ASN A 79 10.32 3.11 3.68
N LEU A 80 9.11 2.57 3.60
CA LEU A 80 8.84 1.13 3.75
C LEU A 80 9.49 0.33 2.62
N LEU A 81 9.46 0.85 1.39
CA LEU A 81 10.18 0.26 0.26
C LEU A 81 11.71 0.33 0.42
N ARG A 82 12.22 1.25 1.25
CA ARG A 82 13.66 1.37 1.53
C ARG A 82 14.10 0.47 2.69
N ASP A 83 13.30 0.41 3.76
CA ASP A 83 13.67 -0.27 5.00
C ASP A 83 13.28 -1.76 4.99
N ALA A 84 12.30 -2.18 4.17
CA ALA A 84 11.99 -3.59 3.94
C ALA A 84 12.81 -4.23 2.80
N HIS A 85 13.65 -3.44 2.11
CA HIS A 85 14.50 -3.96 1.05
C HIS A 85 15.71 -4.69 1.66
N GLN A 86 15.62 -6.02 1.78
CA GLN A 86 16.85 -6.80 1.65
C GLN A 86 17.42 -6.49 0.27
N ASP A 87 18.71 -6.15 0.19
CA ASP A 87 19.36 -5.94 -1.09
C ASP A 87 19.43 -7.26 -1.88
N ILE A 88 18.33 -7.55 -2.57
CA ILE A 88 18.13 -8.73 -3.40
C ILE A 88 18.83 -8.58 -4.76
N SER A 89 19.50 -7.45 -5.03
CA SER A 89 20.28 -7.27 -6.27
C SER A 89 21.37 -8.34 -6.40
N ASN A 90 21.84 -8.88 -5.28
CA ASN A 90 22.82 -9.95 -5.20
C ASN A 90 22.20 -11.36 -5.34
N CYS A 91 20.87 -11.49 -5.36
CA CYS A 91 20.23 -12.77 -5.56
C CYS A 91 20.30 -13.21 -7.03
N PRO A 92 20.61 -14.48 -7.33
CA PRO A 92 20.79 -14.95 -8.71
C PRO A 92 19.53 -14.78 -9.58
N TRP A 93 18.34 -14.87 -8.98
CA TRP A 93 17.05 -14.66 -9.66
C TRP A 93 16.73 -13.19 -9.95
N ALA A 94 17.40 -12.24 -9.28
CA ALA A 94 17.22 -10.80 -9.51
C ALA A 94 18.06 -10.28 -10.70
N THR A 95 19.05 -11.07 -11.15
CA THR A 95 19.84 -10.77 -12.34
C THR A 95 18.96 -10.77 -13.61
N PRO A 96 19.31 -10.01 -14.66
CA PRO A 96 18.56 -10.02 -15.92
C PRO A 96 18.41 -11.43 -16.51
N ALA A 97 19.45 -12.26 -16.42
CA ALA A 97 19.42 -13.65 -16.89
C ALA A 97 18.49 -14.53 -16.03
N GLY A 98 18.51 -14.37 -14.70
CA GLY A 98 17.62 -15.10 -13.79
C GLY A 98 16.15 -14.77 -14.02
N ARG A 99 15.84 -13.49 -14.28
CA ARG A 99 14.48 -13.05 -14.62
C ARG A 99 13.99 -13.67 -15.94
N LEU A 100 14.81 -13.63 -16.99
CA LEU A 100 14.49 -14.27 -18.27
C LEU A 100 14.28 -15.79 -18.13
N ALA A 101 15.08 -16.47 -17.31
CA ALA A 101 14.91 -17.89 -17.05
C ALA A 101 13.60 -18.21 -16.32
N MET A 102 13.22 -17.38 -15.33
CA MET A 102 11.95 -17.50 -14.62
C MET A 102 10.76 -17.27 -15.56
N ASP A 103 10.82 -16.23 -16.39
CA ASP A 103 9.75 -15.91 -17.36
C ASP A 103 9.54 -17.03 -18.37
N LEU A 104 10.64 -17.64 -18.86
CA LEU A 104 10.60 -18.81 -19.75
C LEU A 104 10.03 -20.05 -19.07
N TYR A 105 10.46 -20.33 -17.83
CA TYR A 105 10.01 -21.50 -17.07
C TYR A 105 8.53 -21.43 -16.73
N PHE A 106 8.07 -20.26 -16.26
CA PHE A 106 6.68 -20.04 -15.90
C PHE A 106 5.78 -19.67 -17.08
N LYS A 107 6.32 -19.58 -18.30
CA LYS A 107 5.61 -19.17 -19.53
C LYS A 107 4.85 -17.87 -19.33
N ILE A 108 5.51 -16.90 -18.69
CA ILE A 108 4.97 -15.56 -18.45
C ILE A 108 5.09 -14.69 -19.72
N ALA A 109 5.75 -15.20 -20.76
CA ALA A 109 5.86 -14.59 -22.09
C ALA A 109 4.59 -14.75 -22.94
#